data_AF-A0A2G6H1U2-F1
#
_entry.id   AF-A0A2G6H1U2-F1
#
_cell.length_a   1.000
_cell.length_b   1.000
_cell.length_c   1.000
_cell.angle_alpha   90.00
_cell.angle_beta   90.00
_cell.angle_gamma   90.00
#
_symmetry.space_group_name_H-M   'P 1'
#
loop_
_entity.id
_entity.type
_entity.pdbx_description
1 polymer ?
#
loop_
_entity_poly.entity_id
_entity_poly.type
_entity_poly.pdbx_seq_one_letter_code
_entity_poly.pdbx_strand_id
1 'polypeptide(L)'
;METLFQLILILALLKYCLKAGFFSSWRGILFYSLFAGIIALAFYPLIILLESKAFEKVLSNPGQVANIAVLITFEALGGLLVSIAMLDNLFAERKRKWKKILKLTPGVLMIAAVFYIELKVFSNFPGRPFPLLAALTAVSLSASIGLISWGIKKGMPDVEGRYELKFLTNVLLLILAVVLNAALYGSAPARAPQVALLFQTLGFLALAMAGAFAGMVIYRIKRK
;
A
#
# COMPACT_ATOMS: atom_id res chain seq x y z
N MET A 1 13.50 -12.85 -4.98
CA MET A 1 12.07 -12.68 -4.62
C MET A 1 11.88 -11.90 -3.32
N GLU A 2 12.56 -12.27 -2.22
CA GLU A 2 12.44 -11.53 -0.94
C GLU A 2 12.81 -10.04 -1.07
N THR A 3 13.89 -9.70 -1.78
CA THR A 3 14.32 -8.31 -1.99
C THR A 3 13.29 -7.46 -2.74
N LEU A 4 12.64 -8.02 -3.78
CA LEU A 4 11.56 -7.34 -4.50
C LEU A 4 10.36 -7.07 -3.58
N PHE A 5 10.00 -8.04 -2.74
CA PHE A 5 8.93 -7.88 -1.77
C PHE A 5 9.25 -6.81 -0.72
N GLN A 6 10.47 -6.81 -0.18
CA GLN A 6 10.95 -5.75 0.74
C GLN A 6 10.87 -4.36 0.10
N LEU A 7 11.27 -4.22 -1.17
CA LEU A 7 11.15 -2.95 -1.90
C LEU A 7 9.69 -2.51 -2.00
N ILE A 8 8.76 -3.41 -2.33
CA ILE A 8 7.32 -3.11 -2.38
C ILE A 8 6.81 -2.60 -1.03
N LEU A 9 7.23 -3.24 0.08
CA LEU A 9 6.84 -2.81 1.43
C LEU A 9 7.43 -1.43 1.77
N ILE A 10 8.69 -1.17 1.42
CA ILE A 10 9.30 0.16 1.61
C ILE A 10 8.54 1.22 0.81
N LEU A 11 8.20 0.96 -0.45
CA LEU A 11 7.40 1.88 -1.25
C LEU A 11 5.99 2.07 -0.69
N ALA A 12 5.40 1.04 -0.08
CA ALA A 12 4.11 1.15 0.60
C ALA A 12 4.19 2.06 1.84
N LEU A 13 5.25 1.93 2.65
CA LEU A 13 5.54 2.82 3.77
C LEU A 13 5.79 4.25 3.28
N LEU A 14 6.56 4.43 2.20
CA LEU A 14 6.81 5.74 1.60
C LEU A 14 5.50 6.39 1.14
N LYS A 15 4.64 5.64 0.45
CA LYS A 15 3.30 6.08 0.04
C LYS A 15 2.45 6.52 1.24
N TYR A 16 2.52 5.78 2.34
CA TYR A 16 1.83 6.14 3.57
C TYR A 16 2.39 7.43 4.19
N CYS A 17 3.72 7.60 4.20
CA CYS A 17 4.39 8.81 4.68
C CYS A 17 4.04 10.04 3.82
N LEU A 18 4.00 9.87 2.49
CA LEU A 18 3.57 10.90 1.55
C LEU A 18 2.14 11.34 1.83
N LYS A 19 1.25 10.39 2.15
CA LYS A 19 -0.14 10.66 2.51
C LYS A 19 -0.24 11.50 3.79
N ALA A 20 0.56 11.19 4.81
CA ALA A 20 0.61 11.97 6.05
C ALA A 20 1.15 13.39 5.81
N GLY A 21 2.11 13.57 4.89
CA GLY A 21 2.70 14.86 4.52
C GLY A 21 1.72 15.86 3.88
N PHE A 22 0.53 15.42 3.44
CA PHE A 22 -0.53 16.31 2.93
C PHE A 22 -1.33 17.02 4.04
N PHE A 23 -1.16 16.66 5.31
CA PHE A 23 -1.83 17.36 6.40
C PHE A 23 -1.15 18.71 6.69
N SER A 24 -1.93 19.79 6.58
CA SER A 24 -1.49 21.16 6.85
C SER A 24 -1.06 21.31 8.33
N SER A 25 -1.79 20.69 9.26
CA SER A 25 -1.47 20.73 10.69
C SER A 25 -0.43 19.69 11.10
N TRP A 26 0.55 20.09 11.91
CA TRP A 26 1.55 19.20 12.53
C TRP A 26 0.88 18.08 13.38
N ARG A 27 -0.27 18.40 14.00
CA ARG A 27 -1.12 17.44 14.70
C ARG A 27 -1.64 16.31 13.81
N GLY A 28 -1.94 16.58 12.53
CA GLY A 28 -2.41 15.56 11.60
C GLY A 28 -1.34 14.53 11.25
N ILE A 29 -0.09 14.96 11.14
CA ILE A 29 1.07 14.07 10.93
C ILE A 29 1.25 13.17 12.15
N LEU A 30 1.18 13.73 13.36
CA LEU A 30 1.27 12.98 14.62
C LEU A 30 0.16 11.93 14.75
N PHE A 31 -1.11 12.29 14.50
CA PHE A 31 -2.22 11.33 14.56
C PHE A 31 -2.04 10.18 13.57
N TYR A 32 -1.57 10.47 12.36
CA TYR A 32 -1.39 9.46 11.31
C TYR A 32 -0.19 8.54 11.61
N SER A 33 0.89 9.10 12.15
CA SER A 33 2.05 8.35 12.66
C SER A 33 1.65 7.42 13.83
N LEU A 34 0.92 7.94 14.82
CA LEU A 34 0.43 7.16 15.95
C LEU A 34 -0.53 6.05 15.52
N PHE A 35 -1.36 6.30 14.50
CA PHE A 35 -2.28 5.29 13.97
C PHE A 35 -1.54 4.06 13.45
N ALA A 36 -0.38 4.23 12.79
CA ALA A 36 0.46 3.11 12.37
C ALA A 36 1.03 2.33 13.57
N GLY A 37 1.42 3.01 14.65
CA GLY A 37 1.86 2.37 15.89
C GLY A 37 0.72 1.62 16.61
N ILE A 38 -0.50 2.16 16.60
CA ILE A 38 -1.68 1.49 17.16
C ILE A 38 -2.00 0.22 16.37
N ILE A 39 -1.88 0.26 15.04
CA ILE A 39 -2.03 -0.94 14.19
C ILE A 39 -1.00 -2.00 14.61
N ALA A 40 0.28 -1.65 14.75
CA ALA A 40 1.31 -2.58 15.22
C ALA A 40 0.92 -3.24 16.55
N LEU A 41 0.51 -2.44 17.55
CA LEU A 41 0.04 -2.95 18.84
C LEU A 41 -1.26 -3.76 18.77
N ALA A 42 -2.17 -3.46 17.85
CA ALA A 42 -3.41 -4.23 17.70
C ALA A 42 -3.15 -5.60 17.07
N PHE A 43 -2.15 -5.69 16.18
CA PHE A 43 -1.88 -6.89 15.39
C PHE A 43 -0.77 -7.78 15.96
N TYR A 44 0.03 -7.31 16.93
CA TYR A 44 1.05 -8.12 17.60
C TYR A 44 0.55 -9.52 18.06
N PRO A 45 -0.65 -9.73 18.65
CA PRO A 45 -1.04 -11.05 19.13
C PRO A 45 -1.24 -12.05 18.00
N LEU A 46 -1.64 -11.59 16.82
CA LEU A 46 -1.79 -12.44 15.63
C LEU A 46 -0.43 -12.80 15.03
N ILE A 47 0.57 -11.93 15.18
CA ILE A 47 1.91 -12.10 14.60
C ILE A 47 2.75 -13.08 15.41
N ILE A 48 2.58 -13.12 16.74
CA ILE A 48 3.27 -14.11 17.60
C ILE A 48 2.88 -15.55 17.24
N LEU A 49 1.64 -15.76 16.78
CA LEU A 49 1.14 -17.06 16.34
C LEU A 49 1.66 -17.47 14.96
N LEU A 50 2.26 -16.55 14.23
CA LEU A 50 2.73 -16.77 12.86
C LEU A 50 4.15 -17.36 12.87
N GLU A 51 4.40 -18.29 11.94
CA GLU A 51 5.73 -18.88 11.76
C GLU A 51 6.75 -17.81 11.32
N SER A 52 7.98 -17.86 11.84
CA SER A 52 9.05 -16.90 11.48
C SER A 52 9.35 -16.85 9.97
N LYS A 53 9.09 -17.95 9.25
CA LYS A 53 9.23 -18.07 7.79
C LYS A 53 7.92 -17.92 7.03
N ALA A 54 6.86 -17.40 7.64
CA ALA A 54 5.54 -17.28 7.00
C ALA A 54 5.60 -16.53 5.66
N PHE A 55 6.34 -15.42 5.58
CA PHE A 55 6.50 -14.69 4.32
C PHE A 55 7.34 -15.45 3.28
N GLU A 56 8.36 -16.20 3.69
CA GLU A 56 9.15 -17.04 2.77
C GLU A 56 8.27 -18.15 2.17
N LYS A 57 7.43 -18.78 3.01
CA LYS A 57 6.48 -19.81 2.59
C LYS A 57 5.39 -19.27 1.66
N VAL A 58 4.96 -18.03 1.89
CA VAL A 58 4.04 -17.32 0.99
C VAL A 58 4.72 -16.99 -0.34
N LEU A 59 5.96 -16.48 -0.28
CA LEU A 59 6.75 -16.12 -1.46
C LEU A 59 7.23 -17.33 -2.27
N SER A 60 7.32 -18.51 -1.65
CA SER A 60 7.66 -19.75 -2.35
C SER A 60 6.47 -20.34 -3.13
N ASN A 61 5.24 -19.93 -2.81
CA ASN A 61 4.05 -20.42 -3.50
C ASN A 61 3.67 -19.46 -4.65
N PRO A 62 3.84 -19.87 -5.93
CA PRO A 62 3.58 -18.98 -7.06
C PRO A 62 2.12 -18.49 -7.12
N GLY A 63 1.15 -19.31 -6.69
CA GLY A 63 -0.25 -18.90 -6.66
C GLY A 63 -0.54 -17.79 -5.64
N GLN A 64 0.16 -17.78 -4.50
CA GLN A 64 0.00 -16.73 -3.49
C GLN A 64 0.71 -15.44 -3.91
N VAL A 65 1.88 -15.53 -4.53
CA VAL A 65 2.59 -14.36 -5.06
C VAL A 65 1.78 -13.67 -6.16
N ALA A 66 1.12 -14.44 -7.05
CA ALA A 66 0.24 -13.88 -8.07
C ALA A 66 -0.94 -13.10 -7.45
N ASN A 67 -1.60 -13.66 -6.42
CA ASN A 67 -2.69 -12.97 -5.71
C ASN A 67 -2.21 -11.68 -5.04
N ILE A 68 -1.02 -11.69 -4.44
CA ILE A 68 -0.40 -10.50 -3.84
C ILE A 68 -0.09 -9.45 -4.92
N ALA A 69 0.44 -9.87 -6.07
CA ALA A 69 0.70 -8.98 -7.20
C ALA A 69 -0.58 -8.29 -7.68
N VAL A 70 -1.69 -9.04 -7.80
CA VAL A 70 -3.01 -8.48 -8.15
C VAL A 70 -3.49 -7.48 -7.10
N LEU A 71 -3.31 -7.79 -5.81
CA LEU A 71 -3.68 -6.85 -4.74
C LEU A 71 -2.86 -5.55 -4.82
N ILE A 72 -1.55 -5.64 -5.10
CA ILE A 72 -0.69 -4.49 -5.30
C ILE A 72 -1.15 -3.66 -6.49
N THR A 73 -1.49 -4.29 -7.63
CA THR A 73 -1.95 -3.56 -8.82
C THR A 73 -3.26 -2.83 -8.55
N PHE A 74 -4.23 -3.46 -7.87
CA PHE A 74 -5.48 -2.79 -7.48
C PHE A 74 -5.23 -1.58 -6.58
N GLU A 75 -4.37 -1.73 -5.56
CA GLU A 75 -4.05 -0.63 -4.65
C GLU A 75 -3.28 0.50 -5.35
N ALA A 76 -2.35 0.16 -6.26
CA ALA A 76 -1.60 1.13 -7.05
C ALA A 76 -2.50 1.88 -8.04
N LEU A 77 -3.36 1.18 -8.77
CA LEU A 77 -4.34 1.79 -9.69
C LEU A 77 -5.31 2.71 -8.95
N GLY A 78 -5.86 2.25 -7.81
CA GLY A 78 -6.70 3.09 -6.95
C GLY A 78 -5.95 4.34 -6.47
N GLY A 79 -4.67 4.20 -6.12
CA GLY A 79 -3.79 5.30 -5.77
C GLY A 79 -3.56 6.31 -6.91
N LEU A 80 -3.35 5.82 -8.14
CA LEU A 80 -3.20 6.65 -9.33
C LEU A 80 -4.48 7.41 -9.66
N LEU A 81 -5.63 6.75 -9.65
CA LEU A 81 -6.93 7.38 -9.88
C LEU A 81 -7.20 8.48 -8.85
N VAL A 82 -6.87 8.24 -7.57
CA VAL A 82 -6.95 9.26 -6.52
C VAL A 82 -6.01 10.44 -6.80
N SER A 83 -4.77 10.19 -7.22
CA SER A 83 -3.82 11.26 -7.54
C SER A 83 -4.29 12.10 -8.74
N ILE A 84 -4.76 11.46 -9.82
CA ILE A 84 -5.31 12.14 -11.01
C ILE A 84 -6.55 12.96 -10.63
N ALA A 85 -7.48 12.39 -9.86
CA ALA A 85 -8.66 13.11 -9.40
C ALA A 85 -8.30 14.30 -8.50
N MET A 86 -7.21 14.22 -7.73
CA MET A 86 -6.75 15.34 -6.91
C MET A 86 -6.06 16.43 -7.75
N LEU A 87 -5.33 16.07 -8.80
CA LEU A 87 -4.75 17.00 -9.78
C LEU A 87 -5.86 17.74 -10.55
N ASP A 88 -6.85 17.03 -11.09
CA ASP A 88 -7.98 17.63 -11.82
C ASP A 88 -8.79 18.62 -10.93
N ASN A 89 -8.96 18.29 -9.64
CA ASN A 89 -9.58 19.20 -8.65
C ASN A 89 -8.66 20.33 -8.15
N LEU A 90 -7.37 20.32 -8.47
CA LEU A 90 -6.48 21.47 -8.27
C LEU A 90 -6.70 22.50 -9.38
N PHE A 91 -6.96 22.03 -10.60
CA PHE A 91 -7.25 22.88 -11.76
C PHE A 91 -8.74 23.29 -11.86
N ALA A 92 -9.67 22.50 -11.28
CA ALA A 92 -11.10 22.80 -11.25
C ALA A 92 -11.61 23.13 -9.82
N GLU A 93 -12.07 24.37 -9.60
CA GLU A 93 -12.53 24.93 -8.31
C GLU A 93 -13.78 24.28 -7.65
N ARG A 94 -14.14 23.02 -7.94
CA ARG A 94 -15.31 22.39 -7.30
C ARG A 94 -14.97 21.74 -5.97
N LYS A 95 -15.37 22.42 -4.88
CA LYS A 95 -15.43 21.89 -3.51
C LYS A 95 -16.32 20.63 -3.47
N ARG A 96 -15.79 19.50 -2.99
CA ARG A 96 -16.63 18.33 -2.62
C ARG A 96 -16.05 17.57 -1.42
N LYS A 97 -16.95 17.22 -0.49
CA LYS A 97 -16.72 16.51 0.78
C LYS A 97 -15.96 15.18 0.64
N TRP A 98 -15.96 14.60 -0.57
CA TRP A 98 -15.16 13.44 -1.01
C TRP A 98 -13.64 13.61 -0.76
N LYS A 99 -13.13 14.86 -0.71
CA LYS A 99 -11.72 15.17 -0.41
C LYS A 99 -11.26 14.68 0.98
N LYS A 100 -12.16 14.57 1.98
CA LYS A 100 -11.79 14.08 3.33
C LYS A 100 -11.77 12.55 3.41
N ILE A 101 -12.69 11.88 2.72
CA ILE A 101 -12.82 10.41 2.74
C ILE A 101 -11.68 9.75 1.96
N LEU A 102 -11.30 10.28 0.78
CA LEU A 102 -10.14 9.77 0.02
C LEU A 102 -8.80 10.02 0.73
N LYS A 103 -8.73 11.02 1.61
CA LYS A 103 -7.56 11.26 2.47
C LYS A 103 -7.43 10.23 3.59
N LEU A 104 -8.46 9.43 3.91
CA LEU A 104 -8.47 8.60 5.11
C LEU A 104 -8.13 7.11 4.87
N THR A 105 -8.20 6.58 3.65
CA THR A 105 -7.98 5.14 3.41
C THR A 105 -6.54 4.69 3.73
N PRO A 106 -6.29 3.90 4.80
CA PRO A 106 -4.99 3.26 4.98
C PRO A 106 -4.79 2.25 3.83
N GLY A 107 -3.60 2.24 3.23
CA GLY A 107 -3.27 1.26 2.20
C GLY A 107 -3.20 -0.14 2.80
N VAL A 108 -3.72 -1.16 2.11
CA VAL A 108 -3.64 -2.55 2.58
C VAL A 108 -2.17 -2.98 2.67
N LEU A 109 -1.33 -2.50 1.76
CA LEU A 109 0.12 -2.73 1.77
C LEU A 109 0.83 -2.12 2.99
N MET A 110 0.28 -1.08 3.60
CA MET A 110 0.82 -0.53 4.85
C MET A 110 0.71 -1.56 5.98
N ILE A 111 -0.44 -2.24 6.08
CA ILE A 111 -0.67 -3.26 7.10
C ILE A 111 0.29 -4.43 6.87
N ALA A 112 0.44 -4.88 5.62
CA ALA A 112 1.40 -5.92 5.28
C ALA A 112 2.85 -5.54 5.64
N ALA A 113 3.23 -4.28 5.47
CA ALA A 113 4.56 -3.78 5.85
C ALA A 113 4.78 -3.80 7.37
N VAL A 114 3.78 -3.38 8.16
CA VAL A 114 3.84 -3.43 9.63
C VAL A 114 4.01 -4.87 10.11
N PHE A 115 3.20 -5.79 9.59
CA PHE A 115 3.29 -7.23 9.91
C PHE A 115 4.66 -7.82 9.61
N TYR A 116 5.23 -7.49 8.44
CA TYR A 116 6.54 -7.99 8.05
C TYR A 116 7.65 -7.50 9.00
N ILE A 117 7.61 -6.23 9.39
CA ILE A 117 8.61 -5.64 10.29
C ILE A 117 8.51 -6.28 11.68
N GLU A 118 7.31 -6.43 12.23
CA GLU A 118 7.13 -7.06 13.55
C GLU A 118 7.59 -8.51 13.55
N LEU A 119 7.25 -9.29 12.51
CA LEU A 119 7.69 -10.68 12.38
C LEU A 119 9.22 -10.79 12.33
N LYS A 120 9.90 -9.93 11.56
CA LYS A 120 11.38 -9.91 11.52
C LYS A 120 11.97 -9.51 12.87
N VAL A 121 11.39 -8.56 13.58
CA VAL A 121 11.88 -8.14 14.90
C VAL A 121 11.73 -9.26 15.92
N PHE A 122 10.59 -9.96 15.96
CA PHE A 122 10.39 -11.10 16.86
C PHE A 122 11.32 -12.26 16.55
N SER A 123 11.56 -12.52 15.25
CA SER A 123 12.47 -13.59 14.82
C SER A 123 13.94 -13.29 15.13
N ASN A 124 14.35 -12.02 15.09
CA ASN A 124 15.73 -11.60 15.35
C ASN A 124 16.07 -11.46 16.85
N PHE A 125 15.07 -11.32 17.72
CA PHE A 125 15.26 -11.17 19.17
C PHE A 125 14.54 -12.27 19.97
N PRO A 126 14.91 -13.55 19.80
CA PRO A 126 14.34 -14.63 20.59
C PRO A 126 14.63 -14.44 22.09
N GLY A 127 13.65 -14.75 22.95
CA GLY A 127 13.81 -14.72 24.41
C GLY A 127 13.49 -13.39 25.09
N ARG A 128 13.11 -12.34 24.35
CA ARG A 128 12.58 -11.09 24.94
C ARG A 128 11.05 -11.13 25.02
N PRO A 129 10.43 -10.45 26.01
CA PRO A 129 8.98 -10.40 26.09
C PRO A 129 8.39 -9.72 24.85
N PHE A 130 7.52 -10.44 24.13
CA PHE A 130 6.87 -9.94 22.91
C PHE A 130 6.16 -8.58 23.08
N PRO A 131 5.46 -8.29 24.19
CA PRO A 131 4.84 -6.98 24.39
C PRO A 131 5.84 -5.82 24.39
N LEU A 132 7.05 -6.05 24.91
CA LEU A 132 8.12 -5.04 24.91
C LEU A 132 8.66 -4.81 23.51
N LEU A 133 8.85 -5.88 22.73
CA LEU A 133 9.26 -5.77 21.33
C LEU A 133 8.18 -5.04 20.50
N ALA A 134 6.90 -5.37 20.68
CA ALA A 134 5.78 -4.72 20.01
C ALA A 134 5.67 -3.23 20.36
N ALA A 135 5.91 -2.86 21.63
CA ALA A 135 5.94 -1.46 22.03
C ALA A 135 7.10 -0.70 21.36
N LEU A 136 8.28 -1.30 21.31
CA LEU A 136 9.44 -0.70 20.65
C LEU A 136 9.24 -0.57 19.14
N THR A 137 8.68 -1.57 18.47
CA THR A 137 8.36 -1.49 17.04
C THR A 137 7.32 -0.42 16.77
N ALA A 138 6.26 -0.34 17.57
CA ALA A 138 5.22 0.68 17.44
C ALA A 138 5.78 2.10 17.60
N VAL A 139 6.61 2.34 18.62
CA VAL A 139 7.26 3.65 18.84
C VAL A 139 8.22 3.98 17.71
N SER A 140 9.06 3.03 17.31
CA SER A 140 10.05 3.20 16.24
C SER A 140 9.39 3.47 14.89
N LEU A 141 8.34 2.72 14.54
CA LEU A 141 7.56 2.93 13.31
C LEU A 141 6.87 4.30 13.32
N SER A 142 6.22 4.65 14.42
CA SER A 142 5.54 5.95 14.57
C SER A 142 6.55 7.08 14.40
N ALA A 143 7.68 7.04 15.11
CA ALA A 143 8.74 8.03 15.02
C ALA A 143 9.29 8.14 13.59
N SER A 144 9.59 7.00 12.95
CA SER A 144 10.12 6.97 11.59
C SER A 144 9.16 7.57 10.57
N ILE A 145 7.87 7.20 10.61
CA ILE A 145 6.83 7.77 9.75
C ILE A 145 6.71 9.27 9.99
N GLY A 146 6.68 9.71 11.25
CA GLY A 146 6.60 11.12 11.60
C GLY A 146 7.78 11.94 11.06
N LEU A 147 9.01 11.43 11.22
CA LEU A 147 10.24 12.07 10.75
C LEU A 147 10.29 12.14 9.22
N ILE A 148 9.99 11.03 8.53
CA ILE A 148 9.99 10.97 7.06
C ILE A 148 8.92 11.91 6.51
N SER A 149 7.70 11.91 7.06
CA SER A 149 6.63 12.80 6.63
C SER A 149 6.95 14.27 6.89
N TRP A 150 7.61 14.59 8.00
CA TRP A 150 8.08 15.94 8.27
C TRP A 150 9.20 16.35 7.30
N GLY A 151 10.14 15.44 7.01
CA GLY A 151 11.20 15.64 6.01
C GLY A 151 10.65 15.92 4.62
N ILE A 152 9.67 15.14 4.16
CA ILE A 152 8.96 15.36 2.88
C ILE A 152 8.30 16.75 2.87
N LYS A 153 7.62 17.12 3.96
CA LYS A 153 6.93 18.42 4.04
C LYS A 153 7.91 19.59 3.99
N LYS A 154 9.08 19.46 4.62
CA LYS A 154 10.14 20.48 4.62
C LYS A 154 10.89 20.54 3.28
N GLY A 155 11.18 19.40 2.67
CA GLY A 155 11.92 19.31 1.42
C GLY A 155 11.10 19.68 0.18
N MET A 156 9.79 19.47 0.21
CA MET A 156 8.87 19.85 -0.86
C MET A 156 7.71 20.67 -0.26
N PRO A 157 7.87 21.99 -0.09
CA PRO A 157 6.79 22.85 0.40
C PRO A 157 5.61 22.89 -0.57
N ASP A 158 5.89 22.78 -1.88
CA ASP A 158 4.90 22.83 -2.95
C ASP A 158 3.96 21.63 -2.93
N VAL A 159 2.67 21.94 -3.09
CA VAL A 159 1.60 20.94 -3.04
C VAL A 159 1.62 20.06 -4.28
N GLU A 160 2.01 20.61 -5.44
CA GLU A 160 2.07 19.94 -6.73
C GLU A 160 3.13 18.83 -6.75
N GLY A 161 4.36 19.14 -6.33
CA GLY A 161 5.44 18.15 -6.24
C GLY A 161 5.12 16.96 -5.33
N ARG A 162 4.32 17.17 -4.26
CA ARG A 162 3.84 16.07 -3.41
C ARG A 162 2.85 15.15 -4.14
N TYR A 163 2.02 15.69 -5.03
CA TYR A 163 1.10 14.90 -5.85
C TYR A 163 1.84 14.11 -6.93
N GLU A 164 2.84 14.72 -7.55
CA GLU A 164 3.72 14.04 -8.52
C GLU A 164 4.47 12.89 -7.87
N LEU A 165 5.08 13.11 -6.70
CA LEU A 165 5.81 12.07 -6.00
C LEU A 165 4.89 10.91 -5.58
N LYS A 166 3.66 11.21 -5.16
CA LYS A 166 2.64 10.19 -4.87
C LYS A 166 2.19 9.45 -6.13
N PHE A 167 2.05 10.14 -7.26
CA PHE A 167 1.76 9.53 -8.55
C PHE A 167 2.88 8.57 -8.97
N LEU A 168 4.14 9.06 -8.98
CA LEU A 168 5.33 8.26 -9.28
C LEU A 168 5.47 7.05 -8.37
N THR A 169 5.21 7.19 -7.07
CA THR A 169 5.27 6.06 -6.13
C THR A 169 4.26 4.96 -6.50
N ASN A 170 3.05 5.33 -6.92
CA ASN A 170 2.06 4.34 -7.37
C ASN A 170 2.43 3.73 -8.74
N VAL A 171 3.04 4.50 -9.65
CA VAL A 171 3.56 3.96 -10.92
C VAL A 171 4.67 2.94 -10.63
N LEU A 172 5.61 3.25 -9.74
CA LEU A 172 6.67 2.32 -9.33
C LEU A 172 6.12 1.06 -8.68
N LEU A 173 5.10 1.17 -7.81
CA LEU A 173 4.41 0.00 -7.25
C LEU A 173 3.76 -0.86 -8.33
N LEU A 174 3.20 -0.25 -9.38
CA LEU A 174 2.60 -0.96 -10.50
C LEU A 174 3.67 -1.70 -11.31
N ILE A 175 4.80 -1.04 -11.61
CA ILE A 175 5.95 -1.66 -12.28
C ILE A 175 6.47 -2.84 -11.45
N LEU A 176 6.67 -2.65 -10.15
CA LEU A 176 7.13 -3.72 -9.26
C LEU A 176 6.15 -4.89 -9.18
N ALA A 177 4.83 -4.63 -9.22
CA ALA A 177 3.84 -5.70 -9.27
C ALA A 177 3.91 -6.50 -10.58
N VAL A 178 4.13 -5.83 -11.70
CA VAL A 178 4.36 -6.48 -13.00
C VAL A 178 5.64 -7.31 -12.97
N VAL A 179 6.73 -6.76 -12.44
CA VAL A 179 8.02 -7.47 -12.29
C VAL A 179 7.87 -8.67 -11.35
N LEU A 180 7.15 -8.53 -10.25
CA LEU A 180 6.87 -9.61 -9.31
C LEU A 180 6.13 -10.77 -10.01
N ASN A 181 5.15 -10.45 -10.86
CA ASN A 181 4.42 -11.45 -11.64
C ASN A 181 5.28 -12.07 -12.75
N ALA A 182 6.08 -11.26 -13.45
CA ALA A 182 7.01 -11.74 -14.49
C ALA A 182 8.07 -12.69 -13.92
N ALA A 183 8.55 -12.43 -12.70
CA ALA A 183 9.49 -13.31 -12.01
C ALA A 183 8.90 -14.71 -11.71
N LEU A 184 7.57 -14.85 -11.65
CA LEU A 184 6.92 -16.17 -11.51
C LEU A 184 6.93 -16.97 -12.82
N TYR A 185 6.81 -16.30 -13.97
CA TYR A 185 6.85 -16.95 -15.28
C TYR A 185 8.23 -17.57 -15.58
N GLY A 186 9.31 -17.01 -15.04
CA GLY A 186 10.66 -17.58 -15.16
C GLY A 186 10.89 -18.84 -14.32
N SER A 187 9.99 -19.17 -13.39
CA SER A 187 10.13 -20.30 -12.46
C SER A 187 9.00 -21.34 -12.54
N ALA A 188 8.02 -21.13 -13.42
CA ALA A 188 6.90 -22.05 -13.58
C ALA A 188 7.24 -23.19 -14.56
N PRO A 189 7.08 -24.47 -14.20
CA PRO A 189 6.95 -25.51 -15.21
C PRO A 189 5.69 -25.21 -16.02
N ALA A 190 5.79 -25.32 -17.34
CA ALA A 190 4.70 -25.06 -18.28
C ALA A 190 3.47 -25.94 -17.98
N ARG A 191 2.55 -25.48 -17.14
CA ARG A 191 1.13 -25.89 -17.02
C ARG A 191 0.49 -25.27 -15.77
N ALA A 192 0.01 -24.03 -15.88
CA ALA A 192 -1.20 -23.66 -15.15
C ALA A 192 -2.40 -24.20 -15.93
N PRO A 193 -3.41 -24.84 -15.30
CA PRO A 193 -4.61 -25.26 -16.01
C PRO A 193 -5.30 -24.02 -16.60
N GLN A 194 -5.34 -23.95 -17.94
CA GLN A 194 -5.79 -22.78 -18.70
C GLN A 194 -7.18 -22.27 -18.26
N VAL A 195 -8.02 -23.16 -17.74
CA VAL A 195 -9.38 -22.88 -17.25
C VAL A 195 -9.38 -21.94 -16.03
N ALA A 196 -8.49 -22.12 -15.05
CA ALA A 196 -8.44 -21.26 -13.86
C ALA A 196 -7.98 -19.82 -14.21
N LEU A 197 -7.03 -19.72 -15.15
CA LEU A 197 -6.53 -18.46 -15.69
C LEU A 197 -7.61 -17.72 -16.49
N LEU A 198 -8.49 -18.44 -17.18
CA LEU A 198 -9.63 -17.89 -17.91
C LEU A 198 -10.66 -17.27 -16.96
N PHE A 199 -11.03 -17.94 -15.86
CA PHE A 199 -11.95 -17.37 -14.88
C PHE A 199 -11.36 -16.15 -14.15
N GLN A 200 -10.07 -16.17 -13.83
CA GLN A 200 -9.40 -15.02 -13.21
C GLN A 200 -9.27 -13.82 -14.16
N THR A 201 -8.94 -14.06 -15.43
CA THR A 201 -8.86 -13.00 -16.44
C THR A 201 -10.24 -12.45 -16.79
N LEU A 202 -11.27 -13.30 -16.92
CA LEU A 202 -12.67 -12.88 -17.07
C LEU A 202 -13.17 -12.08 -15.87
N GLY A 203 -12.82 -12.50 -14.65
CA GLY A 203 -13.14 -11.76 -13.43
C GLY A 203 -12.51 -10.36 -13.43
N PHE A 204 -11.24 -10.25 -13.81
CA PHE A 204 -10.56 -8.97 -13.94
C PHE A 204 -11.19 -8.08 -15.04
N LEU A 205 -11.52 -8.66 -16.19
CA LEU A 205 -12.19 -7.97 -17.30
C LEU A 205 -13.58 -7.46 -16.90
N ALA A 206 -14.37 -8.27 -16.18
CA ALA A 206 -15.68 -7.88 -15.68
C ALA A 206 -15.57 -6.72 -14.67
N LEU A 207 -14.57 -6.75 -13.78
CA LEU A 207 -14.32 -5.70 -12.80
C LEU A 207 -13.83 -4.40 -13.46
N ALA A 208 -12.97 -4.51 -14.48
CA ALA A 208 -12.52 -3.38 -15.29
C ALA A 208 -13.68 -2.75 -16.08
N MET A 209 -14.53 -3.57 -16.70
CA MET A 209 -15.74 -3.10 -17.40
C MET A 209 -16.73 -2.45 -16.43
N ALA A 210 -16.95 -3.02 -15.25
CA ALA A 210 -17.81 -2.43 -14.22
C ALA A 210 -17.27 -1.07 -13.74
N GLY A 211 -15.95 -0.95 -13.55
CA GLY A 211 -15.28 0.31 -13.22
C GLY A 211 -15.43 1.36 -14.33
N ALA A 212 -15.24 0.96 -15.60
CA ALA A 212 -15.43 1.82 -16.76
C ALA A 212 -16.89 2.28 -16.91
N PHE A 213 -17.85 1.37 -16.68
CA PHE A 213 -19.28 1.68 -16.76
C PHE A 213 -19.71 2.63 -15.63
N ALA A 214 -19.26 2.37 -14.40
CA ALA A 214 -19.48 3.27 -13.27
C ALA A 214 -18.87 4.67 -13.53
N GLY A 215 -17.66 4.72 -14.12
CA GLY A 215 -17.03 5.96 -14.56
C GLY A 215 -17.87 6.71 -15.61
N MET A 216 -18.40 6.00 -16.60
CA MET A 216 -19.27 6.56 -17.64
C MET A 216 -20.59 7.11 -17.08
N VAL A 217 -21.21 6.38 -16.15
CA VAL A 217 -22.46 6.80 -15.48
C VAL A 217 -22.22 8.06 -14.64
N ILE A 218 -21.13 8.10 -13.86
CA ILE A 218 -20.76 9.28 -13.07
C ILE A 218 -20.46 10.49 -13.98
N TYR A 219 -19.81 10.26 -15.12
CA TYR A 219 -19.55 11.30 -16.11
C TYR A 219 -20.84 11.86 -16.73
N ARG A 220 -21.81 11.00 -17.07
CA ARG A 220 -23.11 11.41 -17.60
C ARG A 220 -23.96 12.17 -16.58
N ILE A 221 -23.92 11.80 -15.30
CA ILE A 221 -24.67 12.49 -14.23
C ILE A 221 -24.11 13.88 -13.93
N LYS A 222 -22.81 14.13 -14.11
CA LYS A 222 -22.19 15.45 -13.89
C LYS A 222 -22.39 16.44 -15.04
N ARG A 223 -22.80 15.98 -16.23
CA ARG A 223 -23.06 16.82 -17.42
C ARG A 223 -24.53 17.26 -17.57
N LYS A 224 -25.44 16.74 -16.74
CA LYS A 224 -26.77 17.32 -16.51
C LYS A 224 -26.71 18.27 -15.33
#